data_AF-A0AAV1FZJ8-F1
#
_entry.id   AF-A0AAV1FZJ8-F1
#
_cell.length_a   1.000
_cell.length_b   1.000
_cell.length_c   1.000
_cell.angle_alpha   90.00
_cell.angle_beta   90.00
_cell.angle_gamma   90.00
#
_symmetry.space_group_name_H-M   'P 1'
#
loop_
_entity.id
_entity.type
_entity.pdbx_description
1 polymer ?
#
loop_
_entity_poly.entity_id
_entity_poly.type
_entity_poly.pdbx_seq_one_letter_code
_entity_poly.pdbx_strand_id
1 'polypeptide(L)'
;MVLTSESSKQVVLLELTIPWEDRIEVAYERKKAKYLELVEDCRLNGWRARCEPIEVGCRGFPGQSLHRALRLLGIRGAQERKATKNICEAAEKASRWLWIKKGDKWFCALLGHKSGSDQPRLGRPGEGV
;
A
#
# COMPACT_ATOMS: atom_id res chain seq x y z
N MET A 1 3.81 -6.30 -2.53
CA MET A 1 4.48 -6.61 -3.83
C MET A 1 5.24 -7.92 -3.69
N VAL A 2 5.34 -8.72 -4.74
CA VAL A 2 6.10 -9.99 -4.72
C VAL A 2 7.10 -9.98 -5.87
N LEU A 3 8.35 -10.30 -5.57
CA LEU A 3 9.41 -10.48 -6.55
C LEU A 3 9.78 -11.97 -6.59
N THR A 4 9.80 -12.57 -7.77
CA THR A 4 10.13 -13.98 -7.95
C THR A 4 11.22 -14.15 -9.01
N SER A 5 12.02 -15.19 -8.84
CA SER A 5 12.97 -15.67 -9.84
C SER A 5 12.89 -17.18 -9.88
N GLU A 6 12.36 -17.73 -10.97
CA GLU A 6 12.22 -19.18 -11.12
C GLU A 6 13.59 -19.86 -11.31
N SER A 7 14.48 -19.25 -12.10
CA SER A 7 15.82 -19.78 -12.37
C SER A 7 16.66 -19.99 -11.11
N SER A 8 16.51 -19.10 -10.12
CA SER A 8 17.21 -19.20 -8.83
C SER A 8 16.33 -19.73 -7.69
N LYS A 9 15.07 -20.07 -7.99
CA LYS A 9 14.00 -20.41 -7.03
C LYS A 9 13.95 -19.44 -5.85
N GLN A 10 13.89 -18.14 -6.12
CA GLN A 10 13.81 -17.10 -5.08
C GLN A 10 12.45 -16.42 -5.09
N VAL A 11 11.94 -16.09 -3.90
CA VAL A 11 10.76 -15.25 -3.72
C VAL A 11 10.98 -14.25 -2.58
N VAL A 12 10.69 -12.99 -2.83
CA VAL A 12 10.75 -11.90 -1.85
C VAL A 12 9.39 -11.23 -1.78
N LEU A 13 8.75 -11.34 -0.61
CA LEU A 13 7.51 -10.64 -0.29
C LEU A 13 7.86 -9.29 0.34
N LEU A 14 7.46 -8.20 -0.30
CA LEU A 14 7.66 -6.83 0.17
C LEU A 14 6.30 -6.27 0.59
N GLU A 15 6.12 -6.05 1.89
CA GLU A 15 4.86 -5.57 2.48
C GLU A 15 5.05 -4.15 3.00
N LEU A 16 4.42 -3.16 2.38
CA LEU A 16 4.49 -1.77 2.84
C LEU A 16 3.47 -1.50 3.95
N THR A 17 3.91 -0.83 5.02
CA THR A 17 3.07 -0.41 6.14
C THR A 17 3.40 1.03 6.55
N ILE A 18 2.36 1.82 6.84
CA ILE A 18 2.50 3.22 7.26
C ILE A 18 1.94 3.38 8.68
N PRO A 19 2.72 3.02 9.72
CA PRO A 19 2.27 3.17 11.10
C PRO A 19 2.46 4.60 11.62
N TRP A 20 1.88 4.87 12.79
CA TRP A 20 2.38 5.95 13.64
C TRP A 20 3.80 5.61 14.12
N GLU A 21 4.66 6.61 14.29
CA GLU A 21 6.08 6.40 14.54
C GLU A 21 6.36 5.50 15.76
N ASP A 22 5.61 5.69 16.85
CA ASP A 22 5.73 4.91 18.09
C ASP A 22 5.36 3.42 17.92
N ARG A 23 4.76 3.05 16.78
CA ARG A 23 4.28 1.68 16.50
C ARG A 23 5.05 1.00 15.37
N ILE A 24 6.17 1.58 14.92
CA ILE A 24 6.95 1.02 13.81
C ILE A 24 7.37 -0.43 14.09
N GLU A 25 7.96 -0.71 15.25
CA GLU A 25 8.44 -2.06 15.60
C GLU A 25 7.30 -3.06 15.75
N VAL A 26 6.21 -2.65 16.40
CA VAL A 26 5.02 -3.49 16.56
C VAL A 26 4.38 -3.82 15.22
N ALA A 27 4.33 -2.85 14.29
CA ALA A 27 3.82 -3.05 12.95
C ALA A 27 4.69 -4.03 12.15
N TYR A 28 6.02 -3.89 12.26
CA TYR A 28 6.99 -4.80 11.64
C TYR A 28 6.78 -6.24 12.08
N GLU A 29 6.78 -6.50 13.39
CA GLU A 29 6.64 -7.86 13.92
C GLU A 29 5.27 -8.46 13.58
N ARG A 30 4.19 -7.67 13.67
CA ARG A 30 2.86 -8.13 13.29
C ARG A 30 2.78 -8.55 11.81
N LYS A 31 3.40 -7.79 10.91
CA LYS A 31 3.41 -8.10 9.47
C LYS A 31 4.30 -9.29 9.16
N LYS A 32 5.45 -9.39 9.81
CA LYS A 32 6.35 -10.53 9.70
C LYS A 32 5.68 -11.83 10.14
N ALA A 33 5.00 -11.81 11.29
CA ALA A 33 4.25 -12.96 11.81
C ALA A 33 3.13 -13.40 10.86
N LYS A 34 2.40 -12.45 10.25
CA LYS A 34 1.31 -12.75 9.31
C LYS A 34 1.74 -13.62 8.13
N TYR A 35 2.96 -13.42 7.61
CA TYR A 35 3.44 -14.13 6.42
C TYR A 35 4.44 -15.24 6.75
N LEU A 36 4.65 -15.54 8.04
CA LEU A 36 5.65 -16.52 8.46
C LEU A 36 5.34 -17.92 7.91
N GLU A 37 4.11 -18.39 8.08
CA GLU A 37 3.67 -19.71 7.58
C GLU A 37 3.85 -19.82 6.06
N LEU A 38 3.41 -18.80 5.31
CA LEU A 38 3.56 -18.76 3.86
C LEU A 38 5.04 -18.83 3.42
N VAL A 39 5.93 -18.13 4.14
CA VAL A 39 7.36 -18.16 3.85
C VAL A 39 7.95 -19.56 4.12
N GLU A 40 7.53 -20.21 5.20
CA GLU A 40 7.95 -21.58 5.51
C GLU A 40 7.44 -22.58 4.48
N ASP A 41 6.19 -22.48 4.06
CA ASP A 41 5.63 -23.33 3.00
C ASP A 41 6.43 -23.20 1.70
N CYS A 42 6.79 -21.97 1.31
CA CYS A 42 7.66 -21.76 0.15
C CYS A 42 9.04 -22.42 0.34
N ARG A 43 9.63 -22.33 1.54
CA ARG A 43 10.93 -22.95 1.87
C ARG A 43 10.86 -24.47 1.80
N LEU A 44 9.81 -25.08 2.34
CA LEU A 44 9.57 -26.51 2.26
C LEU A 44 9.42 -26.99 0.82
N ASN A 45 8.84 -26.15 -0.05
CA ASN A 45 8.74 -26.42 -1.50
C ASN A 45 10.05 -26.10 -2.28
N GLY A 46 11.17 -25.92 -1.58
CA GLY A 46 12.49 -25.71 -2.19
C GLY A 46 12.74 -24.30 -2.71
N TRP A 47 11.93 -23.31 -2.33
CA TRP A 47 12.16 -21.91 -2.66
C TRP A 47 12.93 -21.18 -1.57
N ARG A 48 13.83 -20.30 -1.97
CA ARG A 48 14.46 -19.32 -1.10
C ARG A 48 13.50 -18.17 -0.85
N ALA A 49 12.63 -18.31 0.14
CA ALA A 49 11.62 -17.31 0.48
C ALA A 49 12.06 -16.35 1.59
N ARG A 50 11.75 -15.05 1.40
CA ARG A 50 11.94 -13.98 2.39
C ARG A 50 10.71 -13.08 2.43
N CYS A 51 10.32 -12.65 3.62
CA CYS A 51 9.35 -11.57 3.80
C CYS A 51 10.06 -10.38 4.44
N GLU A 52 9.99 -9.23 3.80
CA GLU A 52 10.54 -7.96 4.27
C GLU A 52 9.38 -6.97 4.40
N PRO A 53 8.78 -6.85 5.60
CA PRO A 53 7.93 -5.72 5.92
C PRO A 53 8.73 -4.43 5.83
N ILE A 54 8.11 -3.38 5.30
CA ILE A 54 8.69 -2.06 5.08
C ILE A 54 7.82 -1.05 5.81
N GLU A 55 8.37 -0.40 6.83
CA GLU A 55 7.68 0.62 7.62
C GLU A 55 8.17 2.01 7.28
N VAL A 56 7.22 2.91 7.07
CA VAL A 56 7.47 4.34 6.92
C VAL A 56 6.47 5.06 7.79
N GLY A 57 6.94 5.83 8.77
CA GLY A 57 6.07 6.60 9.64
C GLY A 57 5.21 7.57 8.84
N CYS A 58 3.95 7.73 9.26
CA CYS A 58 2.97 8.58 8.60
C CYS A 58 3.38 10.05 8.47
N ARG A 59 4.35 10.53 9.27
CA ARG A 59 4.94 11.88 9.19
C ARG A 59 6.21 11.92 8.35
N GLY A 60 6.44 10.92 7.51
CA GLY A 60 7.64 10.82 6.67
C GLY A 60 8.88 10.31 7.41
N PHE A 61 8.70 9.58 8.52
CA PHE A 61 9.82 8.99 9.24
C PHE A 61 10.30 7.68 8.56
N PRO A 62 11.57 7.57 8.14
CA PRO A 62 12.06 6.35 7.52
C PRO A 62 12.32 5.25 8.57
N GLY A 63 11.63 4.11 8.45
CA GLY A 63 11.94 2.94 9.27
C GLY A 63 13.26 2.28 8.86
N GLN A 64 13.91 1.56 9.78
CA GLN A 64 15.14 0.82 9.47
C GLN A 64 14.94 -0.26 8.39
N SER A 65 13.73 -0.84 8.34
CA SER A 65 13.31 -1.82 7.35
C SER A 65 13.30 -1.27 5.92
N LEU A 66 12.99 0.01 5.73
CA LEU A 66 13.07 0.66 4.42
C LEU A 66 14.50 0.62 3.85
N HIS A 67 15.48 0.99 4.66
CA HIS A 67 16.89 0.93 4.27
C HIS A 67 17.34 -0.51 3.97
N ARG A 68 16.90 -1.48 4.79
CA ARG A 68 17.19 -2.89 4.58
C ARG A 68 16.63 -3.40 3.24
N ALA A 69 15.36 -3.07 2.95
CA ALA A 69 14.70 -3.46 1.71
C ALA A 69 15.35 -2.82 0.47
N LEU A 70 15.68 -1.52 0.52
CA LEU A 70 16.36 -0.84 -0.58
C LEU A 70 17.73 -1.50 -0.88
N ARG A 71 18.51 -1.81 0.16
CA ARG A 71 19.81 -2.47 0.01
C ARG A 71 19.69 -3.91 -0.48
N LEU A 72 18.63 -4.63 -0.07
CA LEU A 72 18.31 -5.97 -0.59
C LEU A 72 18.05 -5.92 -2.09
N LEU A 73 17.38 -4.88 -2.57
CA LEU A 73 17.12 -4.63 -4.00
C LEU A 73 18.33 -4.06 -4.75
N GLY A 74 19.48 -3.89 -4.08
CA GLY A 74 20.69 -3.35 -4.68
C GLY A 74 20.74 -1.82 -4.79
N ILE A 75 19.74 -1.11 -4.26
CA ILE A 75 19.70 0.36 -4.26
C ILE A 75 20.58 0.88 -3.13
N ARG A 76 21.62 1.65 -3.46
CA ARG A 76 22.65 2.11 -2.50
C ARG A 76 23.06 3.57 -2.72
N GLY A 77 23.67 4.16 -1.71
CA GLY A 77 24.34 5.46 -1.80
C GLY A 77 23.38 6.61 -2.13
N ALA A 78 23.70 7.39 -3.17
CA ALA A 78 22.88 8.55 -3.56
C ALA A 78 21.45 8.15 -3.98
N GLN A 79 21.30 6.99 -4.63
CA GLN A 79 19.98 6.48 -5.03
C GLN A 79 19.15 6.07 -3.81
N GLU A 80 19.76 5.46 -2.80
CA GLU A 80 19.09 5.11 -1.54
C GLU A 80 18.56 6.36 -0.83
N ARG A 81 19.38 7.41 -0.73
CA ARG A 81 18.96 8.69 -0.12
C ARG A 81 17.80 9.33 -0.88
N LYS A 82 17.88 9.37 -2.22
CA LYS A 82 16.83 9.93 -3.07
C LYS A 82 15.53 9.13 -2.94
N ALA A 83 15.62 7.80 -3.00
CA ALA A 83 14.46 6.92 -2.85
C ALA A 83 13.81 7.08 -1.47
N THR A 84 14.62 7.08 -0.40
CA THR A 84 14.14 7.27 0.97
C THR A 84 13.37 8.59 1.10
N LYS A 85 13.95 9.71 0.63
CA LYS A 85 13.30 11.02 0.67
C LYS A 85 11.96 11.00 -0.07
N ASN A 86 11.93 10.47 -1.29
CA ASN A 86 10.70 10.41 -2.09
C ASN A 86 9.60 9.57 -1.41
N ILE A 87 9.99 8.44 -0.81
CA ILE A 87 9.07 7.54 -0.12
C ILE A 87 8.50 8.22 1.13
N CYS A 88 9.34 8.85 1.94
CA CYS A 88 8.92 9.61 3.12
C CYS A 88 7.96 10.75 2.76
N GLU A 89 8.28 11.55 1.74
CA GLU A 89 7.39 12.63 1.27
C GLU A 89 6.05 12.09 0.75
N ALA A 90 6.06 10.96 0.03
CA ALA A 90 4.83 10.34 -0.45
C ALA A 90 3.96 9.84 0.71
N ALA A 91 4.58 9.20 1.72
CA ALA A 91 3.88 8.71 2.91
C ALA A 91 3.24 9.87 3.70
N GLU A 92 3.97 10.98 3.89
CA GLU A 92 3.45 12.17 4.57
C GLU A 92 2.30 12.82 3.80
N LYS A 93 2.46 13.04 2.49
CA LYS A 93 1.42 13.66 1.64
C LYS A 93 0.14 12.82 1.63
N ALA A 94 0.28 11.49 1.48
CA ALA A 94 -0.86 10.57 1.50
C ALA A 94 -1.55 10.55 2.87
N SER A 95 -0.78 10.46 3.96
CA SER A 95 -1.31 10.43 5.32
C SER A 95 -2.03 11.74 5.68
N ARG A 96 -1.46 12.88 5.30
CA ARG A 96 -2.09 14.20 5.46
C ARG A 96 -3.40 14.28 4.69
N TRP A 97 -3.41 13.81 3.44
CA TRP A 97 -4.63 13.82 2.63
C TRP A 97 -5.73 12.97 3.27
N LEU A 98 -5.41 11.75 3.72
CA LEU A 98 -6.34 10.88 4.44
C LEU A 98 -6.88 11.55 5.71
N TRP A 99 -6.02 12.22 6.47
CA TRP A 99 -6.43 12.94 7.67
C TRP A 99 -7.40 14.08 7.39
N ILE A 100 -7.13 14.88 6.36
CA ILE A 100 -8.05 15.96 5.93
C ILE A 100 -9.40 15.38 5.50
N LYS A 101 -9.39 14.21 4.87
CA LYS A 101 -10.57 13.53 4.33
C LYS A 101 -11.29 12.61 5.31
N LYS A 102 -10.85 12.52 6.57
CA LYS A 102 -11.40 11.57 7.55
C LYS A 102 -12.91 11.72 7.85
N GLY A 103 -13.48 12.88 7.58
CA GLY A 103 -14.91 13.15 7.75
C GLY A 103 -15.74 12.95 6.47
N ASP A 104 -15.09 12.77 5.33
CA ASP A 104 -15.78 12.58 4.06
C ASP A 104 -16.28 11.13 3.97
N LYS A 105 -17.49 10.95 3.42
CA LYS A 105 -17.98 9.60 3.12
C LYS A 105 -17.07 8.97 2.06
N TRP A 106 -16.59 7.77 2.33
CA TRP A 106 -15.89 6.96 1.34
C TRP A 106 -16.87 6.64 0.21
N PHE A 107 -16.75 7.36 -0.91
CA PHE A 107 -17.47 6.98 -2.11
C PHE A 107 -16.76 5.76 -2.69
N CYS A 108 -17.27 4.57 -2.35
CA CYS A 108 -17.03 3.40 -3.19
C CYS A 108 -17.67 3.69 -4.53
N ALA A 109 -16.86 4.14 -5.49
CA ALA A 109 -17.30 4.22 -6.86
C ALA A 109 -17.60 2.79 -7.32
N LEU A 110 -18.87 2.37 -7.21
CA LEU A 110 -19.47 1.38 -8.09
C LEU A 110 -19.42 1.97 -9.52
N LEU A 111 -18.23 2.05 -10.10
CA LEU A 111 -18.05 2.22 -11.53
C LEU A 111 -18.49 0.91 -12.18
N GLY A 112 -19.81 0.75 -12.34
CA GLY A 112 -20.39 -0.47 -12.88
C GLY A 112 -21.89 -0.44 -13.16
N HIS A 113 -22.66 0.56 -12.74
CA HIS A 113 -24.04 0.72 -13.21
C HIS A 113 -24.22 2.12 -13.79
N LYS A 114 -23.86 2.28 -15.07
CA LYS A 114 -24.56 3.27 -15.90
C LYS A 114 -26.00 2.78 -15.98
N SER A 115 -26.90 3.32 -15.15
CA SER A 115 -28.32 3.27 -15.50
C SER A 115 -28.42 4.04 -16.81
N GLY A 116 -28.66 3.30 -17.89
CA GLY A 116 -28.97 3.88 -19.18
C GLY A 116 -30.11 4.89 -19.03
N SER A 117 -29.97 5.98 -19.77
CA SER A 117 -31.05 6.72 -20.43
C SER A 117 -32.44 6.61 -19.80
N ASP A 118 -32.95 7.72 -19.30
CA ASP A 118 -34.12 8.33 -19.95
C ASP A 118 -34.26 9.81 -19.57
N GLN A 119 -34.17 10.65 -20.59
CA GLN A 119 -34.60 12.04 -20.58
C GLN A 119 -35.11 12.32 -22.00
N PRO A 120 -36.11 13.20 -22.24
CA PRO A 120 -37.24 13.63 -21.44
C PRO A 120 -38.58 13.26 -22.14
N ARG A 121 -39.74 13.33 -21.47
CA ARG A 121 -41.05 13.36 -22.17
C ARG A 121 -41.82 14.63 -21.85
N LEU A 122 -42.15 15.30 -22.95
CA LEU A 122 -42.98 16.49 -23.16
C LEU A 122 -44.27 16.53 -22.32
N GLY A 123 -44.70 17.76 -22.01
CA GLY A 123 -46.07 18.22 -22.34
C GLY A 123 -47.15 18.20 -21.24
N ARG A 124 -47.52 19.43 -20.82
CA ARG A 124 -48.73 19.94 -20.10
C ARG A 124 -50.08 19.34 -20.58
N PRO A 125 -51.23 19.41 -19.84
CA PRO A 125 -51.84 20.67 -19.33
C PRO A 125 -52.73 20.66 -18.04
N GLY A 126 -52.84 21.87 -17.45
CA GLY A 126 -54.00 22.54 -16.81
C GLY A 126 -54.99 21.81 -15.88
N GLU A 127 -55.30 22.45 -14.74
CA GLU A 127 -56.64 22.80 -14.18
C GLU A 127 -56.42 23.51 -12.82
N GLY A 128 -56.81 24.79 -12.65
CA GLY A 128 -58.07 25.24 -12.01
C GLY A 128 -57.91 25.26 -10.48
N VAL A 129 -57.90 26.37 -9.74
CA VAL A 129 -58.86 27.50 -9.64
C VAL A 129 -58.13 28.79 -9.27
#